data_AF-A0A919A155-F1
#
_entry.id   AF-A0A919A155-F1
#
_cell.length_a   1.000
_cell.length_b   1.000
_cell.length_c   1.000
_cell.angle_alpha   90.00
_cell.angle_beta   90.00
_cell.angle_gamma   90.00
#
_symmetry.space_group_name_H-M   'P 1'
#
loop_
_entity.id
_entity.type
_entity.pdbx_description
1 polymer ?
#
loop_
_entity_poly.entity_id
_entity_poly.type
_entity_poly.pdbx_seq_one_letter_code
_entity_poly.pdbx_strand_id
1 'polypeptide(L)' 'MDEADVIRRFTFHPADTKERRQAHEDIRSACLELGLMLHNELPAGAEKQSAMFRLEEVMFWANAAIARQPKEVTS' A
#
# COMPACT_ATOMS: atom_id res chain seq x y z
N MET A 1 -8.94 -0.95 18.38
CA MET A 1 -8.17 0.27 18.07
C MET A 1 -8.21 1.11 19.33
N ASP A 2 -7.06 1.30 19.97
CA ASP A 2 -6.92 2.12 21.17
C ASP A 2 -6.42 3.53 20.83
N GLU A 3 -6.40 4.43 21.81
CA GLU A 3 -5.97 5.82 21.64
C GLU A 3 -4.53 5.93 21.11
N ALA A 4 -3.65 5.02 21.56
CA ALA A 4 -2.28 4.95 21.08
C ALA A 4 -2.20 4.58 19.59
N ASP A 5 -3.02 3.64 19.10
CA ASP A 5 -3.11 3.29 17.68
C ASP A 5 -3.64 4.46 16.85
N VAL A 6 -4.59 5.24 17.37
CA VAL A 6 -5.09 6.45 16.71
C VAL A 6 -3.98 7.50 16.59
N ILE A 7 -3.34 7.89 17.69
CA ILE A 7 -2.25 8.88 17.68
C ILE A 7 -1.13 8.44 16.73
N ARG A 8 -0.75 7.16 16.77
CA ARG A 8 0.28 6.61 15.89
C ARG A 8 -0.12 6.66 14.41
N ARG A 9 -1.40 6.43 14.07
CA ARG A 9 -1.90 6.54 12.69
C ARG A 9 -1.84 7.95 12.12
N PHE A 10 -1.94 8.97 12.97
CA PHE A 10 -1.94 10.38 12.59
C PHE A 10 -0.60 11.09 12.83
N THR A 11 0.39 10.42 13.43
CA THR A 11 1.73 10.97 13.67
C THR A 11 2.71 10.48 12.61
N PHE A 12 3.33 11.39 11.86
CA PHE A 12 4.28 11.07 10.79
C PHE A 12 5.56 10.42 11.35
N HIS A 13 5.85 9.20 10.92
CA HIS A 13 7.12 8.52 11.17
C HIS A 13 7.82 8.27 9.82
N PRO A 14 8.91 8.98 9.51
CA PRO A 14 9.56 8.84 8.22
C PRO A 14 10.09 7.42 8.01
N ALA A 15 9.88 6.91 6.79
CA ALA A 15 10.32 5.59 6.35
C ALA A 15 11.81 5.62 5.98
N ASP A 16 12.69 5.80 6.96
CA ASP A 16 14.11 6.09 6.71
C ASP A 16 14.97 4.86 6.37
N THR A 17 14.43 3.64 6.51
CA THR A 17 15.19 2.42 6.27
C THR A 17 15.14 2.03 4.79
N LYS A 18 16.25 1.52 4.25
CA LYS A 18 16.33 1.02 2.87
C LYS A 18 15.30 -0.10 2.61
N GLU A 19 15.05 -0.92 3.62
CA GLU A 19 14.16 -2.07 3.61
C GLU A 19 12.70 -1.62 3.42
N ARG A 20 12.26 -0.59 4.17
CA ARG A 20 10.92 0.00 3.99
C ARG A 20 10.76 0.67 2.62
N ARG A 21 11.79 1.31 2.09
CA ARG A 21 11.76 1.85 0.72
C ARG A 21 11.60 0.72 -0.31
N GLN A 22 12.33 -0.38 -0.16
CA GLN A 22 12.20 -1.52 -1.05
C GLN A 22 10.80 -2.13 -0.97
N ALA A 23 10.26 -2.36 0.23
CA ALA A 23 8.91 -2.90 0.40
C ALA A 23 7.83 -2.01 -0.26
N HIS A 24 8.02 -0.68 -0.19
CA HIS A 24 7.16 0.29 -0.87
C HIS A 24 7.24 0.19 -2.40
N GLU A 25 8.42 -0.08 -2.97
CA GLU A 25 8.58 -0.29 -4.41
C GLU A 25 7.99 -1.63 -4.83
N ASP A 26 8.25 -2.70 -4.09
CA ASP A 26 7.74 -4.05 -4.41
C ASP A 26 6.20 -4.06 -4.51
N ILE A 27 5.51 -3.42 -3.56
CA ILE A 27 4.04 -3.29 -3.59
C ILE A 27 3.57 -2.49 -4.80
N ARG A 28 4.25 -1.37 -5.14
CA ARG A 28 3.89 -0.55 -6.29
C ARG A 28 4.07 -1.31 -7.60
N SER A 29 5.19 -2.02 -7.75
CA SER A 29 5.48 -2.85 -8.93
C SER A 29 4.45 -3.96 -9.11
N ALA A 30 4.10 -4.68 -8.04
CA ALA A 30 3.10 -5.74 -8.10
C ALA A 30 1.70 -5.21 -8.44
N CYS A 31 1.29 -4.07 -7.86
CA CYS A 31 0.01 -3.46 -8.19
C CYS A 31 -0.02 -2.94 -9.64
N LEU A 32 1.09 -2.40 -10.14
CA LEU A 32 1.20 -1.98 -11.54
C LEU A 32 1.05 -3.17 -12.49
N GLU A 33 1.76 -4.27 -12.26
CA GLU A 33 1.70 -5.47 -13.08
C GLU A 33 0.27 -6.03 -13.14
N LEU A 34 -0.37 -6.20 -11.99
CA LEU A 34 -1.75 -6.67 -11.93
C LEU A 34 -2.72 -5.67 -12.59
N GLY A 35 -2.50 -4.36 -12.40
CA GLY A 35 -3.33 -3.32 -13.02
C GLY A 35 -3.28 -3.36 -14.54
N LEU A 36 -2.10 -3.59 -15.12
CA LEU A 36 -1.94 -3.78 -16.58
C LEU A 36 -2.66 -5.04 -17.06
N MET A 37 -2.57 -6.15 -16.32
CA MET A 37 -3.30 -7.38 -16.64
C MET A 37 -4.82 -7.15 -16.61
N LEU A 38 -5.37 -6.57 -15.54
CA LEU A 38 -6.79 -6.25 -15.44
C LEU A 38 -7.25 -5.30 -16.54
N HIS A 39 -6.41 -4.33 -16.91
CA HIS A 39 -6.71 -3.42 -18.00
C HIS A 39 -6.83 -4.14 -19.34
N ASN A 40 -6.00 -5.14 -19.61
CA ASN A 40 -5.99 -5.86 -20.88
C ASN A 40 -7.11 -6.92 -20.96
N GLU A 41 -7.32 -7.66 -19.87
CA GLU A 41 -8.22 -8.82 -19.88
C GLU A 41 -9.69 -8.47 -19.62
N LEU A 42 -9.97 -7.40 -18.88
CA LEU A 42 -11.35 -7.05 -18.53
C LEU A 42 -12.03 -6.21 -19.62
N PRO A 43 -13.27 -6.54 -20.02
CA PRO A 43 -14.06 -5.72 -20.91
C PRO A 43 -14.39 -4.36 -20.25
N ALA A 44 -14.69 -3.36 -21.06
CA ALA A 44 -15.12 -2.06 -20.56
C ALA A 44 -16.44 -2.18 -19.79
N GLY A 45 -16.51 -1.65 -18.56
CA GLY A 45 -17.69 -1.74 -17.72
C GLY A 45 -17.45 -1.28 -16.28
N ALA A 46 -18.51 -1.32 -15.48
CA ALA A 46 -18.47 -0.92 -14.07
C ALA A 46 -17.59 -1.85 -13.23
N GLU A 47 -17.53 -3.13 -13.59
CA GLU A 47 -16.72 -4.16 -12.93
C GLU A 47 -15.23 -3.89 -13.13
N LYS A 48 -14.80 -3.51 -14.33
CA LYS A 48 -13.41 -3.12 -14.62
C LYS A 48 -13.01 -1.89 -13.81
N GLN A 49 -13.87 -0.86 -13.80
CA GLN A 49 -13.61 0.35 -13.00
C GLN A 49 -13.52 0.01 -11.51
N SER A 50 -14.42 -0.85 -11.02
CA SER A 50 -14.40 -1.33 -9.64
C SER A 50 -13.12 -2.10 -9.31
N ALA A 51 -12.68 -3.01 -10.20
CA ALA A 51 -11.45 -3.77 -10.01
C ALA A 51 -10.23 -2.86 -9.93
N MET A 52 -10.10 -1.89 -10.83
CA MET A 52 -9.00 -0.91 -10.81
C MET A 52 -9.03 -0.06 -9.54
N PHE A 53 -10.19 0.47 -9.15
CA PHE A 53 -10.34 1.27 -7.93
C PHE A 53 -9.97 0.47 -6.67
N ARG A 54 -10.42 -0.79 -6.56
CA ARG A 54 -10.08 -1.65 -5.42
C ARG A 54 -8.58 -1.96 -5.38
N LEU A 55 -7.94 -2.11 -6.54
CA LEU A 55 -6.48 -2.31 -6.61
C LEU A 55 -5.71 -1.07 -6.14
N GLU A 56 -6.18 0.13 -6.46
CA GLU A 56 -5.63 1.38 -5.92
C GLU A 56 -5.77 1.43 -4.39
N GLU A 57 -6.90 1.01 -3.84
CA GLU A 57 -7.09 0.91 -2.38
C GLU A 57 -6.16 -0.13 -1.74
N VAL A 58 -5.95 -1.29 -2.39
CA VAL A 58 -4.97 -2.29 -1.96
C VAL A 58 -3.57 -1.66 -1.86
N MET A 59 -3.13 -0.96 -2.91
CA MET A 59 -1.84 -0.27 -2.92
C MET A 59 -1.75 0.77 -1.80
N PHE A 60 -2.79 1.59 -1.65
CA PHE A 60 -2.85 2.65 -0.64
C PHE A 60 -2.72 2.08 0.78
N TRP A 61 -3.52 1.07 1.11
CA TRP A 61 -3.51 0.49 2.46
C TRP A 61 -2.26 -0.33 2.75
N ALA A 62 -1.69 -1.02 1.75
CA ALA A 62 -0.41 -1.72 1.88
C ALA A 62 0.73 -0.72 2.16
N ASN A 63 0.81 0.38 1.41
CA ASN A 63 1.77 1.44 1.66
C ASN A 63 1.57 2.08 3.05
N ALA A 64 0.33 2.33 3.46
CA ALA A 64 0.05 2.85 4.79
C ALA A 64 0.49 1.87 5.90
N ALA A 65 0.34 0.56 5.68
CA ALA A 65 0.81 -0.46 6.63
C ALA A 65 2.34 -0.44 6.78
N ILE A 66 3.09 -0.40 5.66
CA ILE A 66 4.56 -0.28 5.66
C ILE A 66 5.01 1.03 6.33
N ALA A 67 4.31 2.13 6.07
CA ALA A 67 4.63 3.43 6.65
C ALA A 67 4.42 3.50 8.17
N ARG A 68 3.47 2.70 8.69
CA ARG A 68 3.13 2.69 10.12
C ARG A 68 3.99 1.72 10.95
N GLN A 69 4.83 0.88 10.34
CA GLN A 69 5.68 -0.03 11.12
C GLN A 69 6.67 0.76 12.02
N PRO A 70 6.77 0.43 13.31
CA PRO A 70 7.79 1.02 14.18
C PRO A 70 9.19 0.67 13.65
N LYS A 71 10.19 1.53 13.87
CA LYS A 71 11.59 1.16 13.63
C LYS A 71 11.89 -0.04 14.53
N GLU A 72 12.34 -1.15 13.96
CA GLU A 72 12.84 -2.26 14.78
C GLU A 72 13.93 -1.70 15.70
N VAL A 73 13.71 -1.84 17.01
CA VAL A 73 14.76 -1.55 17.99
C VAL A 73 15.70 -2.75 17.92
N THR A 74 16.73 -2.66 17.09
CA THR A 74 17.89 -3.56 17.21
C THR A 74 18.40 -3.45 18.64
N SER A 75 18.21 -4.52 19.41
CA SER A 75 18.88 -4.75 20.69
C SER A 75 20.32 -5.16 20.47
#